data_AF-A0A6S7BMK9-F1
#
_entry.id   AF-A0A6S7BMK9-F1
#
_cell.length_a   1.000
_cell.length_b   1.000
_cell.length_c   1.000
_cell.angle_alpha   90.00
_cell.angle_beta   90.00
_cell.angle_gamma   90.00
#
_symmetry.space_group_name_H-M   'P 1'
#
loop_
_entity.id
_entity.type
_entity.pdbx_description
1 polymer ?
#
loop_
_entity_poly.entity_id
_entity_poly.type
_entity_poly.pdbx_seq_one_letter_code
_entity_poly.pdbx_strand_id
1 'polypeptide(L)'
;MVRGFDAAVEAVEAVEEVVPCVVQRHRSAGVLTWRLMRTVEAEVLSALASTGRHSPQTLGMLRAPDALGYPQGDSPVSFEGHDFSPVIFGPIDDAWNRLN
;
A
#
# COMPACT_ATOMS: atom_id res chain seq x y z
N MET A 1 8.56 22.87 -13.57
CA MET A 1 7.93 21.54 -13.55
C MET A 1 8.50 20.78 -12.34
N VAL A 2 7.94 21.02 -11.14
CA VAL A 2 8.43 20.46 -9.85
C VAL A 2 7.27 19.92 -8.99
N ARG A 3 6.05 20.48 -9.14
CA ARG A 3 4.85 20.09 -8.38
C ARG A 3 4.48 18.59 -8.35
N GLY A 4 4.85 17.81 -9.36
CA GLY A 4 4.45 16.39 -9.44
C GLY A 4 5.21 15.48 -8.47
N PHE A 5 6.48 15.79 -8.20
CA PHE A 5 7.31 15.00 -7.29
C PHE A 5 6.93 15.28 -5.83
N ASP A 6 6.76 16.56 -5.46
CA ASP A 6 6.34 16.96 -4.12
C ASP A 6 5.00 16.33 -3.72
N ALA A 7 4.03 16.32 -4.65
CA ALA A 7 2.73 15.70 -4.42
C ALA A 7 2.82 14.17 -4.20
N ALA A 8 3.78 13.48 -4.83
CA ALA A 8 3.99 12.06 -4.62
C ALA A 8 4.62 11.79 -3.24
N VAL A 9 5.58 12.61 -2.81
CA VAL A 9 6.18 12.53 -1.47
C VAL A 9 5.11 12.75 -0.40
N GLU A 10 4.31 13.81 -0.51
CA GLU A 10 3.20 14.07 0.44
C GLU A 10 2.20 12.90 0.50
N ALA A 11 1.95 12.25 -0.63
CA ALA A 11 1.04 11.10 -0.67
C ALA A 11 1.66 9.86 -0.03
N VAL A 12 2.98 9.66 -0.11
CA VAL A 12 3.69 8.59 0.59
C VAL A 12 3.66 8.81 2.10
N GLU A 13 3.92 10.03 2.57
CA GLU A 13 3.81 10.36 4.00
C GLU A 13 2.39 10.07 4.52
N ALA A 14 1.36 10.45 3.75
CA ALA A 14 -0.03 10.17 4.12
C ALA A 14 -0.35 8.66 4.13
N VAL A 15 0.28 7.84 3.26
CA VAL A 15 0.19 6.37 3.33
C VAL A 15 0.73 5.89 4.67
N GLU A 16 1.91 6.33 5.09
CA GLU A 16 2.54 5.90 6.35
C GLU A 16 1.68 6.22 7.58
N GLU A 17 0.94 7.32 7.56
CA GLU A 17 0.00 7.70 8.63
C GLU A 17 -1.25 6.80 8.68
N VAL A 18 -1.80 6.42 7.51
CA VAL A 18 -3.07 5.70 7.40
C VAL A 18 -2.91 4.18 7.56
N VAL A 19 -1.82 3.62 7.02
CA VAL A 19 -1.58 2.18 6.94
C VAL A 19 -1.73 1.46 8.29
N PRO A 20 -1.17 1.94 9.43
CA PRO A 20 -1.30 1.24 10.70
C PRO A 20 -2.75 1.04 11.14
N CYS A 21 -3.61 2.05 10.92
CA CYS A 21 -5.03 1.96 11.25
C CYS A 21 -5.76 0.92 10.39
N VAL A 22 -5.47 0.89 9.07
CA VAL A 22 -6.07 -0.09 8.16
C VAL A 22 -5.59 -1.50 8.47
N VAL A 23 -4.28 -1.71 8.61
CA VAL A 23 -3.69 -3.00 8.97
C VAL A 23 -4.26 -3.56 10.27
N GLN A 24 -4.42 -2.71 11.30
CA GLN A 24 -4.98 -3.13 12.58
C GLN A 24 -6.38 -3.73 12.46
N ARG A 25 -7.21 -3.28 11.51
CA ARG A 25 -8.56 -3.82 11.26
C ARG A 25 -8.53 -5.25 10.72
N HIS A 26 -7.47 -5.59 9.98
CA HIS A 26 -7.29 -6.88 9.31
C HIS A 26 -6.42 -7.86 10.12
N ARG A 27 -5.85 -7.42 11.25
CA ARG A 27 -4.86 -8.18 12.02
C ARG A 27 -5.35 -9.56 12.49
N SER A 28 -6.65 -9.73 12.69
CA SER A 28 -7.28 -11.02 13.06
C SER A 28 -7.06 -12.13 12.04
N ALA A 29 -6.69 -11.81 10.78
CA ALA A 29 -6.34 -12.80 9.77
C ALA A 29 -5.06 -13.58 10.08
N GLY A 30 -4.19 -13.08 10.99
CA GLY A 30 -2.99 -13.76 11.46
C GLY A 30 -1.80 -13.73 10.50
N VAL A 31 -2.02 -13.90 9.20
CA VAL A 31 -1.00 -13.91 8.14
C VAL A 31 -1.35 -12.90 7.05
N LEU A 32 -0.36 -12.14 6.59
CA LEU A 32 -0.51 -11.27 5.43
C LEU A 32 -0.40 -12.09 4.15
N THR A 33 -1.52 -12.29 3.46
CA THR A 33 -1.57 -12.95 2.16
C THR A 33 -1.57 -11.93 1.02
N TRP A 34 -1.26 -12.35 -0.21
CA TRP A 34 -1.31 -11.45 -1.37
C TRP A 34 -2.71 -10.87 -1.63
N ARG A 35 -3.76 -11.68 -1.42
CA ARG A 35 -5.14 -11.20 -1.48
C ARG A 35 -5.41 -10.13 -0.43
N LEU A 36 -4.94 -10.34 0.81
CA LEU A 36 -5.12 -9.38 1.89
C LEU A 36 -4.31 -8.10 1.69
N MET A 37 -3.07 -8.20 1.20
CA MET A 37 -2.22 -7.06 0.82
C MET A 37 -2.97 -6.12 -0.13
N ARG A 38 -3.65 -6.68 -1.13
CA ARG A 38 -4.43 -5.91 -2.13
C ARG A 38 -5.71 -5.32 -1.56
N THR A 39 -6.35 -6.01 -0.63
CA THR A 39 -7.48 -5.45 0.13
C THR A 39 -7.03 -4.24 0.95
N VAL A 40 -5.92 -4.38 1.71
CA VAL A 40 -5.34 -3.29 2.50
C VAL A 40 -4.91 -2.13 1.61
N GLU A 41 -4.23 -2.40 0.49
CA GLU A 41 -3.86 -1.40 -0.51
C GLU A 41 -5.07 -0.58 -0.99
N ALA A 42 -6.14 -1.27 -1.42
CA ALA A 42 -7.34 -0.61 -1.91
C ALA A 42 -8.02 0.24 -0.83
N GLU A 43 -8.04 -0.23 0.42
CA GLU A 43 -8.59 0.53 1.55
C GLU A 43 -7.76 1.77 1.89
N VAL A 44 -6.43 1.66 1.88
CA VAL A 44 -5.52 2.81 2.09
C VAL A 44 -5.71 3.86 1.00
N LEU A 45 -5.73 3.45 -0.27
CA LEU A 45 -5.96 4.36 -1.39
C LEU A 45 -7.35 5.02 -1.32
N SER A 46 -8.38 4.26 -0.93
CA SER A 46 -9.72 4.80 -0.73
C SER A 46 -9.78 5.81 0.43
N ALA A 47 -9.06 5.54 1.54
CA ALA A 47 -8.98 6.46 2.66
C ALA A 47 -8.32 7.77 2.24
N LEU A 48 -7.20 7.72 1.52
CA LEU A 48 -6.53 8.91 1.00
C LEU A 48 -7.39 9.67 -0.01
N ALA A 49 -8.06 8.97 -0.93
CA ALA A 49 -8.99 9.59 -1.89
C ALA A 49 -10.13 10.34 -1.18
N SER A 50 -10.65 9.79 -0.08
CA SER A 50 -11.74 10.41 0.68
C SER A 50 -11.37 11.76 1.31
N THR A 51 -10.08 12.04 1.52
CA THR A 51 -9.61 13.33 2.04
C THR A 51 -9.71 14.47 1.02
N GLY A 52 -9.77 14.15 -0.26
CA GLY A 52 -9.72 15.13 -1.37
C GLY A 52 -8.38 15.86 -1.53
N ARG A 53 -7.34 15.49 -0.75
CA ARG A 53 -6.03 16.17 -0.75
C ARG A 53 -5.10 15.72 -1.88
N HIS A 54 -5.28 14.50 -2.39
CA HIS A 54 -4.43 13.91 -3.41
C HIS A 54 -5.19 13.69 -4.71
N SER A 55 -4.58 14.05 -5.84
CA SER A 55 -5.19 13.87 -7.16
C SER A 55 -5.28 12.38 -7.52
N PRO A 56 -6.23 11.97 -8.39
CA PRO A 56 -6.30 10.60 -8.89
C PRO A 56 -5.01 10.14 -9.59
N GLN A 57 -4.30 11.06 -10.25
CA GLN A 57 -3.01 10.78 -10.88
C GLN A 57 -1.95 10.44 -9.82
N THR A 58 -1.86 11.23 -8.74
CA THR A 58 -0.93 11.00 -7.63
C THR A 58 -1.21 9.66 -6.95
N LEU A 59 -2.48 9.36 -6.66
CA LEU A 59 -2.86 8.07 -6.07
C LEU A 59 -2.59 6.89 -7.01
N GLY A 60 -2.76 7.10 -8.31
CA GLY A 60 -2.40 6.10 -9.33
C GLY A 60 -0.91 5.76 -9.38
N MET A 61 -0.03 6.69 -9.00
CA MET A 61 1.42 6.44 -8.92
C MET A 61 1.80 5.58 -7.70
N LEU A 62 0.99 5.59 -6.64
CA LEU A 62 1.23 4.79 -5.43
C LEU A 62 0.80 3.34 -5.61
N ARG A 63 -0.25 3.12 -6.41
CA ARG A 63 -0.84 1.81 -6.64
C ARG A 63 0.18 0.85 -7.25
N ALA A 64 0.19 -0.39 -6.77
CA ALA A 64 0.94 -1.48 -7.35
C ALA A 64 0.51 -1.68 -8.82
N PRO A 65 1.44 -1.59 -9.78
CA PRO A 65 1.13 -1.87 -11.17
C PRO A 65 0.77 -3.35 -11.35
N ASP A 66 -0.37 -3.63 -11.98
CA ASP A 66 -0.78 -5.01 -12.32
C ASP A 66 0.28 -5.73 -13.19
N ALA A 67 1.08 -4.96 -13.95
CA ALA A 67 2.15 -5.46 -14.81
C ALA A 67 3.35 -6.07 -14.05
N LEU A 68 3.49 -5.83 -12.74
CA LEU A 68 4.60 -6.40 -11.95
C LEU A 68 4.38 -7.89 -11.62
N GLY A 69 3.23 -8.46 -11.96
CA GLY A 69 3.02 -9.91 -11.87
C GLY A 69 2.97 -10.46 -10.45
N TYR A 70 2.73 -9.61 -9.44
CA TYR A 70 2.58 -10.06 -8.07
C TYR A 70 1.42 -11.07 -7.94
N PRO A 71 1.56 -12.08 -7.06
CA PRO A 71 0.51 -13.06 -6.85
C PRO A 71 -0.80 -12.42 -6.37
N GLN A 72 -1.88 -13.18 -6.54
CA GLN A 72 -3.26 -12.71 -6.37
C GLN A 72 -4.01 -13.47 -5.25
N GLY A 73 -3.43 -14.59 -4.80
CA GLY A 73 -4.10 -15.58 -3.97
C GLY A 73 -3.82 -15.45 -2.48
N ASP A 74 -4.17 -16.50 -1.75
CA ASP A 74 -4.00 -16.57 -0.29
C ASP A 74 -2.61 -17.06 0.16
N SER A 75 -1.64 -17.17 -0.76
CA SER A 75 -0.25 -17.43 -0.38
C SER A 75 0.30 -16.27 0.47
N PRO A 76 1.15 -16.55 1.48
CA PRO A 76 1.82 -15.50 2.25
C PRO A 76 2.60 -14.54 1.36
N VAL A 77 2.63 -13.27 1.74
CA VAL A 77 3.46 -12.26 1.07
C VAL A 77 4.94 -12.60 1.28
N SER A 78 5.70 -12.54 0.19
CA SER A 78 7.16 -12.58 0.21
C SER A 78 7.68 -11.75 -0.96
N PHE A 79 8.57 -10.80 -0.67
CA PHE A 79 9.23 -10.00 -1.70
C PHE A 79 10.55 -10.62 -2.18
N GLU A 80 10.90 -11.81 -1.69
CA GLU A 80 12.11 -12.51 -2.10
C GLU A 80 12.12 -12.77 -3.62
N GLY A 81 13.20 -12.39 -4.30
CA GLY A 81 13.34 -12.55 -5.74
C GLY A 81 12.66 -11.49 -6.61
N HIS A 82 12.06 -10.46 -6.01
CA HIS A 82 11.50 -9.31 -6.74
C HIS A 82 12.46 -8.11 -6.73
N ASP A 83 12.91 -7.67 -7.90
CA ASP A 83 13.82 -6.53 -8.05
C ASP A 83 13.16 -5.16 -7.78
N PHE A 84 11.82 -5.11 -7.75
CA PHE A 84 11.07 -3.87 -7.57
C PHE A 84 9.81 -4.07 -6.73
N SER A 85 9.72 -3.37 -5.60
CA SER A 85 8.52 -3.35 -4.75
C SER A 85 7.70 -2.07 -4.98
N PRO A 86 6.38 -2.17 -5.20
CA PRO A 86 5.48 -1.03 -5.18
C PRO A 86 5.64 -0.21 -3.91
N VAL A 87 5.61 1.12 -4.07
CA VAL A 87 5.82 2.07 -2.96
C VAL A 87 4.85 1.83 -1.80
N ILE A 88 3.60 1.47 -2.08
CA ILE A 88 2.59 1.23 -1.04
C ILE A 88 2.73 -0.12 -0.32
N PHE A 89 3.41 -1.12 -0.91
CA PHE A 89 3.54 -2.45 -0.32
C PHE A 89 4.51 -2.48 0.86
N GLY A 90 5.60 -1.71 0.79
CA GLY A 90 6.58 -1.62 1.89
C GLY A 90 5.95 -1.17 3.21
N PRO A 91 5.29 0.00 3.27
CA PRO A 91 4.64 0.47 4.50
C PRO A 91 3.59 -0.52 5.05
N ILE A 92 2.85 -1.21 4.18
CA ILE A 92 1.86 -2.22 4.59
C ILE A 92 2.53 -3.42 5.25
N ASP A 93 3.56 -3.98 4.62
CA ASP A 93 4.32 -5.11 5.16
C ASP A 93 5.02 -4.74 6.47
N ASP A 94 5.67 -3.58 6.52
CA ASP A 94 6.31 -3.07 7.73
C ASP A 94 5.31 -2.89 8.88
N ALA A 95 4.14 -2.28 8.62
CA ALA A 95 3.12 -2.12 9.63
C ALA A 95 2.54 -3.46 10.10
N TRP A 96 2.37 -4.43 9.19
CA TRP A 96 1.91 -5.78 9.54
C TRP A 96 2.90 -6.48 10.47
N ASN A 97 4.19 -6.41 10.16
CA ASN A 97 5.26 -7.05 10.93
C ASN A 97 5.52 -6.38 12.29
N ARG A 98 5.27 -5.06 12.42
CA ARG A 98 5.39 -4.34 13.71
C ARG A 98 4.26 -4.64 14.70
N LEU A 99 3.08 -5.03 14.21
CA LEU A 99 1.92 -5.36 15.04
C LEU A 99 1.89 -6.86 15.43
N ASN A 100 3.01 -7.56 15.31
CA ASN A 100 3.14 -8.99 15.56
C ASN A 100 3.57 -9.30 17.00
#